data_AF-A0A6P6YM42-F1
#
_entry.id   AF-A0A6P6YM42-F1
#
_cell.length_a   1.000
_cell.length_b   1.000
_cell.length_c   1.000
_cell.angle_alpha   90.00
_cell.angle_beta   90.00
_cell.angle_gamma   90.00
#
_symmetry.space_group_name_H-M   'P 1'
#
loop_
_entity.id
_entity.type
_entity.pdbx_description
1 polymer ?
#
loop_
_entity_poly.entity_id
_entity_poly.type
_entity_poly.pdbx_seq_one_letter_code
_entity_poly.pdbx_strand_id
1 'polypeptide(L)'
;MNLSMLLVVIFLVISYDSRAEGQKSAITVTNNFINRTSFPWIHGISNLFTFYQAYRPCQTEFNTTGTCLAKSDCLARNGMAAGACVAGVTVCCDLKFTCGGRTDKNGTIFVNQKYPLADNMTNTCQITIEKQPNVCQLRLDFDEFTLAQPDENGQCTTDSFMIRTSVGERLPILCGENPGQHLYIDVGSGFINSNPVVLSVVTNGAIGGDLERRWRIKINMVPCDSLNMAPSGCLQYFRSPSGTVQSFNYGPLIPNRARYLSNLRYTACIRTEENFCGIKWRTEQPNSFSWGWPINQSDQTRKNATVLAFAGGHCNSDDYIGIDQATYEDNNPLALDEDRFCGLGLMHHGQVFSRSKPFQLKVRSNNDHRLNGKQSQQGFDLHFTQLPCVL
;
A
#
# COMPACT_ATOMS: atom_id res chain seq x y z
N MET A 1 -22.22 -37.51 23.04
CA MET A 1 -22.42 -36.30 22.22
C MET A 1 -21.15 -36.09 21.41
N ASN A 2 -21.11 -36.63 20.18
CA ASN A 2 -19.98 -36.51 19.26
C ASN A 2 -20.47 -35.82 17.98
N LEU A 3 -19.76 -34.77 17.59
CA LEU A 3 -19.96 -34.02 16.35
C LEU A 3 -18.94 -34.56 15.34
N SER A 4 -19.38 -35.02 14.17
CA SER A 4 -18.49 -35.39 13.06
C SER A 4 -19.12 -34.97 11.74
N MET A 5 -18.59 -33.85 11.23
CA MET A 5 -18.17 -33.59 9.85
C MET A 5 -18.90 -34.37 8.73
N LEU A 6 -19.74 -33.66 7.95
CA LEU A 6 -20.25 -34.16 6.67
C LEU A 6 -19.64 -33.33 5.52
N LEU A 7 -18.73 -33.96 4.78
CA LEU A 7 -18.23 -33.51 3.48
C LEU A 7 -19.39 -33.56 2.47
N VAL A 8 -19.70 -32.46 1.79
CA VAL A 8 -20.59 -32.47 0.62
C VAL A 8 -19.74 -32.24 -0.63
N VAL A 9 -19.47 -33.34 -1.34
CA VAL A 9 -18.86 -33.36 -2.67
C VAL A 9 -19.98 -33.13 -3.69
N ILE A 10 -19.91 -32.06 -4.47
CA ILE A 10 -20.87 -31.79 -5.55
C ILE A 10 -20.26 -32.28 -6.87
N PHE A 11 -20.90 -33.27 -7.49
CA PHE A 11 -20.59 -33.78 -8.82
C PHE A 11 -21.09 -32.80 -9.90
N LEU A 12 -20.19 -32.36 -10.78
CA LEU A 12 -20.52 -31.72 -12.06
C LEU A 12 -20.70 -32.82 -13.11
N VAL A 13 -21.92 -32.95 -13.65
CA VAL A 13 -22.17 -33.77 -14.85
C VAL A 13 -22.01 -32.86 -16.07
N ILE A 14 -20.95 -33.08 -16.84
CA ILE A 14 -20.76 -32.51 -18.18
C ILE A 14 -21.18 -33.58 -19.18
N SER A 15 -22.29 -33.38 -19.88
CA SER A 15 -22.63 -34.14 -21.09
C SER A 15 -22.04 -33.43 -22.30
N TYR A 16 -21.00 -34.02 -22.89
CA TYR A 16 -20.39 -33.59 -24.16
C TYR A 16 -21.06 -34.37 -25.29
N ASP A 17 -21.74 -33.67 -26.21
CA ASP A 17 -22.22 -34.25 -27.46
C ASP A 17 -21.34 -33.75 -28.61
N SER A 18 -20.93 -34.68 -29.48
CA SER A 18 -19.94 -34.47 -30.52
C SER A 18 -20.54 -34.77 -31.89
N ARG A 19 -20.97 -33.73 -32.61
CA ARG A 19 -21.02 -33.64 -34.09
C ARG A 19 -21.55 -32.28 -34.56
N ALA A 20 -21.01 -31.84 -35.71
CA ALA A 20 -21.42 -30.74 -36.60
C ALA A 20 -20.90 -29.31 -36.31
N GLU A 21 -19.73 -29.04 -36.88
CA GLU A 21 -19.36 -27.90 -37.73
C GLU A 21 -20.23 -26.61 -37.70
N GLY A 22 -19.62 -25.52 -37.20
CA GLY A 22 -19.75 -24.16 -37.75
C GLY A 22 -20.97 -23.31 -37.42
N GLN A 23 -21.00 -22.64 -36.25
CA GLN A 23 -21.51 -21.27 -36.11
C GLN A 23 -21.28 -20.70 -34.70
N LYS A 24 -21.04 -19.38 -34.61
CA LYS A 24 -20.87 -18.61 -33.36
C LYS A 24 -22.14 -18.71 -32.51
N SER A 25 -22.06 -19.31 -31.32
CA SER A 25 -23.20 -19.38 -30.38
C SER A 25 -23.25 -18.12 -29.50
N ALA A 26 -24.13 -17.18 -29.87
CA ALA A 26 -24.62 -16.17 -28.95
C ALA A 26 -25.63 -16.81 -27.99
N ILE A 27 -25.46 -16.58 -26.68
CA ILE A 27 -26.42 -17.03 -25.67
C ILE A 27 -27.55 -15.99 -25.63
N THR A 28 -28.68 -16.30 -26.28
CA THR A 28 -29.92 -15.51 -26.16
C THR A 28 -30.73 -16.03 -24.98
N VAL A 29 -30.86 -15.22 -23.93
CA VAL A 29 -31.80 -15.48 -22.83
C VAL A 29 -33.16 -14.90 -23.24
N THR A 30 -34.10 -15.76 -23.63
CA THR A 30 -35.50 -15.36 -23.83
C THR A 30 -36.22 -15.27 -22.49
N ASN A 31 -36.76 -14.09 -22.19
CA ASN A 31 -37.73 -13.89 -21.11
C ASN A 31 -38.98 -14.71 -21.39
N ASN A 32 -39.31 -15.67 -20.54
CA ASN A 32 -40.68 -16.15 -20.39
C ASN A 32 -41.04 -16.25 -18.91
N PHE A 33 -42.07 -15.47 -18.56
CA PHE A 33 -42.78 -15.49 -17.29
C PHE A 33 -43.23 -16.91 -16.94
N ILE A 34 -42.83 -17.40 -15.76
CA ILE A 34 -43.59 -18.43 -15.03
C ILE A 34 -43.74 -17.98 -13.58
N ASN A 35 -44.98 -18.16 -13.11
CA ASN A 35 -45.59 -17.68 -11.89
C ASN A 35 -44.80 -17.89 -10.60
N ARG A 36 -45.03 -16.94 -9.68
CA ARG A 36 -44.70 -16.99 -8.26
C ARG A 36 -45.16 -18.31 -7.61
N THR A 37 -44.20 -19.12 -7.19
CA THR A 37 -44.30 -19.90 -5.94
C THR A 37 -42.98 -19.82 -5.21
N SER A 38 -43.04 -19.23 -4.02
CA SER A 38 -41.96 -18.93 -3.09
C SER A 38 -41.26 -20.17 -2.54
N PHE A 39 -39.95 -20.31 -2.80
CA PHE A 39 -39.05 -21.21 -2.08
C PHE A 39 -37.85 -20.41 -1.51
N PRO A 40 -37.67 -20.30 -0.17
CA PRO A 40 -36.71 -19.35 0.44
C PRO A 40 -35.21 -19.67 0.30
N TRP A 41 -34.81 -20.76 -0.35
CA TRP A 41 -33.43 -21.29 -0.27
C TRP A 41 -32.56 -20.96 -1.49
N ILE A 42 -33.13 -20.37 -2.55
CA ILE A 42 -32.41 -20.04 -3.79
C ILE A 42 -31.80 -18.61 -3.75
N HIS A 43 -32.22 -17.76 -2.81
CA HIS A 43 -31.67 -16.40 -2.65
C HIS A 43 -30.25 -16.36 -2.03
N GLY A 44 -29.77 -17.46 -1.45
CA GLY A 44 -28.46 -17.50 -0.79
C GLY A 44 -27.29 -17.56 -1.78
N ILE A 45 -27.46 -18.22 -2.93
CA ILE A 45 -26.35 -18.53 -3.85
C ILE A 45 -26.16 -17.41 -4.89
N SER A 46 -27.25 -16.74 -5.31
CA SER A 46 -27.19 -15.58 -6.22
C SER A 46 -26.57 -14.34 -5.55
N ASN A 47 -26.81 -14.14 -4.25
CA ASN A 47 -26.18 -13.06 -3.50
C ASN A 47 -24.67 -13.27 -3.36
N LEU A 48 -24.20 -14.50 -3.13
CA LEU A 48 -22.78 -14.81 -3.02
C LEU A 48 -22.00 -14.55 -4.33
N PHE A 49 -22.57 -14.89 -5.49
CA PHE A 49 -21.97 -14.59 -6.79
C PHE A 49 -21.96 -13.08 -7.12
N THR A 50 -22.98 -12.34 -6.68
CA THR A 50 -23.07 -10.89 -6.90
C THR A 50 -22.05 -10.12 -6.06
N PHE A 51 -21.80 -10.56 -4.82
CA PHE A 51 -20.73 -10.00 -3.97
C PHE A 51 -19.32 -10.29 -4.49
N TYR A 52 -19.08 -11.47 -5.09
CA TYR A 52 -17.75 -11.84 -5.61
C TYR A 52 -17.31 -11.06 -6.87
N GLN A 53 -18.26 -10.38 -7.52
CA GLN A 53 -18.02 -9.53 -8.70
C GLN A 53 -18.12 -8.03 -8.41
N ALA A 54 -18.62 -7.64 -7.24
CA ALA A 54 -18.54 -6.26 -6.78
C ALA A 54 -17.08 -5.90 -6.47
N TYR A 55 -16.70 -4.64 -6.70
CA TYR A 55 -15.35 -4.09 -6.46
C TYR A 55 -14.24 -4.57 -7.40
N ARG A 56 -14.55 -5.29 -8.48
CA ARG A 56 -13.57 -5.58 -9.54
C ARG A 56 -13.33 -4.34 -10.43
N PRO A 57 -12.11 -4.14 -10.94
CA PRO A 57 -11.86 -3.13 -11.96
C PRO A 57 -12.61 -3.49 -13.25
N CYS A 58 -13.16 -2.48 -13.93
CA CYS A 58 -13.82 -2.61 -15.22
C CYS A 58 -13.38 -1.48 -16.15
N GLN A 59 -13.60 -1.65 -17.44
CA GLN A 59 -13.42 -0.60 -18.44
C GLN A 59 -14.78 0.03 -18.73
N THR A 60 -14.84 1.36 -18.68
CA THR A 60 -16.03 2.11 -19.03
C THR A 60 -16.17 2.22 -20.55
N GLU A 61 -17.35 2.64 -21.02
CA GLU A 61 -17.60 2.94 -22.43
C GLU A 61 -16.69 4.05 -22.99
N PHE A 62 -16.07 4.85 -22.12
CA PHE A 62 -15.11 5.90 -22.48
C PHE A 62 -13.65 5.45 -22.35
N ASN A 63 -13.39 4.14 -22.26
CA ASN A 63 -12.06 3.56 -22.10
C ASN A 63 -11.34 4.02 -20.80
N THR A 64 -12.11 4.46 -19.79
CA THR A 64 -11.60 4.80 -18.45
C THR A 64 -11.76 3.61 -17.51
N THR A 65 -10.94 3.54 -16.47
CA THR A 65 -11.04 2.45 -15.49
C THR A 65 -12.13 2.78 -14.46
N GLY A 66 -13.19 1.97 -14.41
CA GLY A 66 -14.25 2.03 -13.41
C GLY A 66 -14.18 0.89 -12.40
N THR A 67 -15.17 0.84 -11.50
CA THR A 67 -15.34 -0.25 -10.53
C THR A 67 -16.74 -0.84 -10.64
N CYS A 68 -16.83 -2.16 -10.67
CA CYS A 68 -18.12 -2.86 -10.72
C CYS A 68 -18.89 -2.67 -9.42
N LEU A 69 -20.04 -2.00 -9.48
CA LEU A 69 -20.90 -1.72 -8.32
C LEU A 69 -22.38 -1.88 -8.69
N ALA A 70 -23.23 -2.06 -7.68
CA ALA A 70 -24.67 -1.90 -7.87
C ALA A 70 -24.96 -0.48 -8.38
N LYS A 71 -25.93 -0.33 -9.29
CA LYS A 71 -26.28 0.99 -9.87
C LYS A 71 -26.66 2.01 -8.79
N SER A 72 -27.39 1.58 -7.76
CA SER A 72 -27.73 2.41 -6.59
C SER A 72 -26.49 2.91 -5.87
N ASP A 73 -25.51 2.04 -5.63
CA ASP A 73 -24.29 2.38 -4.91
C ASP A 73 -23.39 3.30 -5.72
N CYS A 74 -23.37 3.10 -7.04
CA CYS A 74 -22.67 3.98 -7.97
C CYS A 74 -23.19 5.41 -7.88
N LEU A 75 -24.52 5.58 -7.99
CA LEU A 75 -25.18 6.87 -7.91
C LEU A 75 -25.07 7.50 -6.51
N ALA A 76 -25.20 6.70 -5.45
CA ALA A 76 -25.06 7.16 -4.07
C ALA A 76 -23.66 7.70 -3.75
N ARG A 77 -22.65 7.26 -4.51
CA ARG A 77 -21.26 7.72 -4.41
C ARG A 77 -20.95 8.84 -5.42
N ASN A 78 -21.96 9.48 -6.00
CA ASN A 78 -21.84 10.47 -7.09
C ASN A 78 -21.01 9.97 -8.29
N GLY A 79 -20.98 8.65 -8.50
CA GLY A 79 -20.36 8.04 -9.67
C GLY A 79 -21.31 7.99 -10.86
N MET A 80 -20.73 7.87 -12.04
CA MET A 80 -21.47 7.72 -13.28
C MET A 80 -21.49 6.25 -13.69
N ALA A 81 -22.67 5.69 -13.95
CA ALA A 81 -22.80 4.36 -14.52
C ALA A 81 -22.36 4.40 -15.99
N ALA A 82 -21.15 3.95 -16.28
CA ALA A 82 -20.49 4.08 -17.59
C ALA A 82 -20.18 2.70 -18.19
N GLY A 83 -21.17 1.81 -18.20
CA GLY A 83 -21.09 0.46 -18.75
C GLY A 83 -21.71 -0.60 -17.83
N ALA A 84 -21.72 -1.86 -18.27
CA ALA A 84 -22.20 -3.00 -17.49
C ALA A 84 -21.05 -3.96 -17.15
N CYS A 85 -20.95 -4.35 -15.88
CA CYS A 85 -20.03 -5.41 -15.46
C CYS A 85 -20.70 -6.78 -15.54
N VAL A 86 -21.89 -6.87 -14.95
CA VAL A 86 -22.78 -8.03 -15.06
C VAL A 86 -24.11 -7.51 -15.55
N ALA A 87 -24.53 -7.98 -16.72
CA ALA A 87 -25.75 -7.53 -17.37
C ALA A 87 -26.95 -7.59 -16.41
N GLY A 88 -27.59 -6.44 -16.19
CA GLY A 88 -28.76 -6.30 -15.32
C GLY A 88 -28.50 -6.33 -13.82
N VAL A 89 -27.25 -6.51 -13.35
CA VAL A 89 -26.93 -6.63 -11.92
C VAL A 89 -26.00 -5.52 -11.44
N THR A 90 -24.86 -5.32 -12.11
CA THR A 90 -23.85 -4.33 -11.72
C THR A 90 -23.41 -3.49 -12.91
N VAL A 91 -23.14 -2.21 -12.64
CA VAL A 91 -22.65 -1.24 -13.61
C VAL A 91 -21.15 -1.03 -13.44
N CYS A 92 -20.46 -0.69 -14.52
CA CYS A 92 -19.10 -0.17 -14.44
C CYS A 92 -19.19 1.28 -13.96
N CYS A 93 -18.97 1.50 -12.66
CA CYS A 93 -19.12 2.81 -12.06
C CYS A 93 -17.83 3.62 -12.23
N ASP A 94 -17.93 4.73 -12.95
CA ASP A 94 -16.90 5.76 -13.00
C ASP A 94 -17.02 6.65 -11.75
N LEU A 95 -16.32 6.23 -10.69
CA LEU A 95 -16.23 6.97 -9.43
C LEU A 95 -15.06 7.95 -9.49
N LYS A 96 -15.33 9.19 -9.90
CA LYS A 96 -14.35 10.27 -9.80
C LYS A 96 -14.50 11.01 -8.46
N PHE A 97 -14.00 10.42 -7.38
CA PHE A 97 -13.92 11.12 -6.10
C PHE A 97 -12.63 11.95 -6.05
N THR A 98 -12.78 13.27 -6.10
CA THR A 98 -11.66 14.22 -6.22
C THR A 98 -11.84 15.43 -5.30
N CYS A 99 -11.04 16.48 -5.51
CA CYS A 99 -10.95 17.68 -4.68
C CYS A 99 -12.31 18.29 -4.32
N GLY A 100 -12.45 18.71 -3.06
CA GLY A 100 -13.69 19.20 -2.46
C GLY A 100 -14.63 18.09 -1.99
N GLY A 101 -14.35 16.83 -2.35
CA GLY A 101 -15.18 15.68 -2.01
C GLY A 101 -15.21 15.38 -0.51
N ARG A 102 -16.38 14.96 -0.03
CA ARG A 102 -16.58 14.41 1.31
C ARG A 102 -17.13 13.00 1.17
N THR A 103 -16.56 12.04 1.92
CA THR A 103 -17.02 10.64 1.88
C THR A 103 -17.12 10.05 3.27
N ASP A 104 -18.16 9.27 3.48
CA ASP A 104 -18.37 8.41 4.64
C ASP A 104 -18.35 6.92 4.24
N LYS A 105 -18.01 6.63 2.97
CA LYS A 105 -18.11 5.28 2.39
C LYS A 105 -16.77 4.59 2.30
N ASN A 106 -16.74 3.33 2.74
CA ASN A 106 -15.61 2.43 2.56
C ASN A 106 -15.34 2.15 1.07
N GLY A 107 -14.07 1.95 0.71
CA GLY A 107 -13.61 1.65 -0.64
C GLY A 107 -13.66 2.85 -1.59
N THR A 108 -13.57 4.07 -1.06
CA THR A 108 -13.53 5.29 -1.88
C THR A 108 -12.17 5.40 -2.55
N ILE A 109 -12.12 5.79 -3.83
CA ILE A 109 -10.88 5.96 -4.59
C ILE A 109 -10.66 7.44 -4.86
N PHE A 110 -9.67 8.03 -4.22
CA PHE A 110 -9.29 9.44 -4.37
C PHE A 110 -8.35 9.63 -5.54
N VAL A 111 -8.75 10.45 -6.51
CA VAL A 111 -8.00 10.72 -7.74
C VAL A 111 -7.77 12.21 -7.98
N ASN A 112 -6.80 12.53 -8.84
CA ASN A 112 -6.59 13.89 -9.32
C ASN A 112 -7.77 14.38 -10.19
N GLN A 113 -7.96 15.70 -10.28
CA GLN A 113 -9.16 16.29 -10.92
C GLN A 113 -9.36 15.85 -12.37
N LYS A 114 -8.25 15.66 -13.10
CA LYS A 114 -8.25 15.32 -14.53
C LYS A 114 -8.13 13.81 -14.79
N TYR A 115 -8.19 12.97 -13.75
CA TYR A 115 -8.00 11.52 -13.90
C TYR A 115 -8.90 10.92 -15.00
N PRO A 116 -8.37 10.06 -15.89
CA PRO A 116 -7.06 9.39 -15.84
C PRO A 116 -5.86 10.21 -16.38
N LEU A 117 -6.08 11.44 -16.82
CA LEU A 117 -5.01 12.32 -17.29
C LEU A 117 -4.23 12.89 -16.11
N ALA A 118 -2.96 13.24 -16.34
CA ALA A 118 -2.14 13.90 -15.35
C ALA A 118 -2.61 15.34 -15.06
N ASP A 119 -2.31 15.83 -13.86
CA ASP A 119 -2.43 17.24 -13.51
C ASP A 119 -1.08 17.95 -13.63
N ASN A 120 -1.12 19.16 -14.16
CA ASN A 120 0.04 20.00 -14.44
C ASN A 120 -0.11 21.41 -13.88
N MET A 121 -1.20 21.68 -13.14
CA MET A 121 -1.51 22.99 -12.60
C MET A 121 -1.13 23.07 -11.12
N THR A 122 -0.82 24.27 -10.65
CA THR A 122 -0.77 24.60 -9.23
C THR A 122 -2.19 24.54 -8.67
N ASN A 123 -2.41 23.66 -7.69
CA ASN A 123 -3.70 23.48 -7.05
C ASN A 123 -3.56 22.93 -5.63
N THR A 124 -4.54 23.21 -4.78
CA THR A 124 -4.71 22.53 -3.49
C THR A 124 -5.94 21.63 -3.59
N CYS A 125 -5.69 20.34 -3.68
CA CYS A 125 -6.73 19.32 -3.74
C CYS A 125 -6.93 18.69 -2.36
N GLN A 126 -8.08 18.94 -1.74
CA GLN A 126 -8.42 18.38 -0.44
C GLN A 126 -9.67 17.52 -0.50
N ILE A 127 -9.69 16.44 0.26
CA ILE A 127 -10.88 15.62 0.50
C ILE A 127 -11.05 15.38 1.99
N THR A 128 -12.30 15.21 2.40
CA THR A 128 -12.68 14.94 3.79
C THR A 128 -13.26 13.55 3.91
N ILE A 129 -12.73 12.77 4.84
CA ILE A 129 -13.22 11.44 5.17
C ILE A 129 -13.93 11.57 6.52
N GLU A 130 -15.24 11.45 6.49
CA GLU A 130 -16.08 11.52 7.68
C GLU A 130 -15.85 10.28 8.54
N LYS A 131 -15.71 10.49 9.84
CA LYS A 131 -15.50 9.39 10.77
C LYS A 131 -16.75 8.52 10.84
N GLN A 132 -16.54 7.21 10.91
CA GLN A 132 -17.58 6.21 11.11
C GLN A 132 -17.49 5.62 12.53
N PRO A 133 -18.63 5.29 13.18
CA PRO A 133 -18.68 4.90 14.59
C PRO A 133 -17.91 3.62 14.94
N ASN A 134 -17.74 2.70 13.97
CA ASN A 134 -17.04 1.43 14.17
C ASN A 134 -15.74 1.36 13.35
N VAL A 135 -15.15 2.50 12.99
CA VAL A 135 -13.89 2.55 12.22
C VAL A 135 -12.83 3.19 13.08
N CYS A 136 -11.78 2.42 13.37
CA CYS A 136 -10.66 2.86 14.20
C CYS A 136 -9.43 3.25 13.38
N GLN A 137 -9.31 2.74 12.15
CA GLN A 137 -8.21 3.07 11.25
C GLN A 137 -8.68 3.27 9.81
N LEU A 138 -7.93 4.06 9.05
CA LEU A 138 -8.00 4.08 7.60
C LEU A 138 -6.75 3.42 7.04
N ARG A 139 -6.92 2.55 6.05
CA ARG A 139 -5.84 2.05 5.21
C ARG A 139 -5.89 2.78 3.88
N LEU A 140 -4.81 3.50 3.57
CA LEU A 140 -4.62 4.15 2.28
C LEU A 140 -3.69 3.27 1.45
N ASP A 141 -4.14 2.81 0.28
CA ASP A 141 -3.32 2.08 -0.67
C ASP A 141 -3.06 2.96 -1.89
N PHE A 142 -1.80 3.14 -2.27
CA PHE A 142 -1.36 3.97 -3.39
C PHE A 142 -1.30 3.12 -4.66
N ASP A 143 -2.43 2.94 -5.34
CA ASP A 143 -2.46 2.23 -6.62
C ASP A 143 -1.62 2.98 -7.67
N GLU A 144 -1.73 4.31 -7.68
CA GLU A 144 -0.83 5.22 -8.39
C GLU A 144 -0.51 6.41 -7.48
N PHE A 145 0.75 6.84 -7.45
CA PHE A 145 1.15 8.03 -6.72
C PHE A 145 2.44 8.59 -7.31
N THR A 146 2.30 9.67 -8.07
CA THR A 146 3.40 10.41 -8.70
C THR A 146 3.18 11.90 -8.47
N LEU A 147 4.07 12.50 -7.69
CA LEU A 147 4.18 13.94 -7.46
C LEU A 147 5.61 14.39 -7.80
N ALA A 148 5.86 15.70 -7.79
CA ALA A 148 7.21 16.23 -7.92
C ALA A 148 8.16 15.61 -6.89
N GLN A 149 9.42 15.44 -7.30
CA GLN A 149 10.48 14.92 -6.45
C GLN A 149 10.77 15.88 -5.27
N PRO A 150 11.28 15.37 -4.14
CA PRO A 150 11.72 16.23 -3.04
C PRO A 150 12.85 17.15 -3.48
N ASP A 151 13.07 18.22 -2.73
CA ASP A 151 14.20 19.11 -2.91
C ASP A 151 15.55 18.47 -2.50
N GLU A 152 16.62 19.25 -2.57
CA GLU A 152 17.98 18.81 -2.26
C GLU A 152 18.16 18.33 -0.81
N ASN A 153 17.25 18.73 0.10
CA ASN A 153 17.24 18.31 1.49
C ASN A 153 16.23 17.18 1.75
N GLY A 154 15.71 16.53 0.70
CA GLY A 154 14.72 15.46 0.83
C GLY A 154 13.33 15.93 1.25
N GLN A 155 13.04 17.24 1.19
CA GLN A 155 11.78 17.82 1.65
C GLN A 155 10.78 18.02 0.49
N CYS A 156 9.51 17.74 0.77
CA CYS A 156 8.42 17.87 -0.18
C CYS A 156 7.92 19.33 -0.28
N THR A 157 8.74 20.21 -0.85
CA THR A 157 8.46 21.66 -0.92
C THR A 157 7.70 22.10 -2.18
N THR A 158 7.87 21.37 -3.29
CA THR A 158 7.18 21.65 -4.56
C THR A 158 5.77 21.06 -4.56
N ASP A 159 5.67 19.75 -4.41
CA ASP A 159 4.41 19.05 -4.21
C ASP A 159 4.44 18.33 -2.86
N SER A 160 3.30 18.28 -2.19
CA SER A 160 3.17 17.59 -0.91
C SER A 160 1.81 16.92 -0.76
N PHE A 161 1.84 15.67 -0.32
CA PHE A 161 0.69 14.96 0.20
C PHE A 161 0.75 14.95 1.72
N MET A 162 -0.31 15.48 2.34
CA MET A 162 -0.43 15.64 3.77
C MET A 162 -1.70 14.97 4.27
N ILE A 163 -1.60 14.34 5.43
CA ILE A 163 -2.72 13.71 6.12
C ILE A 163 -2.92 14.43 7.44
N ARG A 164 -4.12 14.94 7.67
CA ARG A 164 -4.51 15.55 8.95
C ARG A 164 -5.53 14.65 9.63
N THR A 165 -5.19 14.19 10.82
CA THR A 165 -6.05 13.42 11.72
C THR A 165 -6.16 14.12 13.07
N SER A 166 -7.18 13.78 13.83
CA SER A 166 -7.49 14.39 15.12
C SER A 166 -6.80 13.72 16.31
N VAL A 167 -6.09 12.60 16.08
CA VAL A 167 -5.41 11.79 17.09
C VAL A 167 -4.04 12.37 17.49
N GLY A 168 -3.60 13.47 16.87
CA GLY A 168 -2.34 14.15 17.20
C GLY A 168 -1.07 13.40 16.76
N GLU A 169 -1.22 12.30 16.00
CA GLU A 169 -0.11 11.60 15.38
C GLU A 169 0.50 12.45 14.25
N ARG A 170 1.84 12.58 14.25
CA ARG A 170 2.56 13.29 13.19
C ARG A 170 2.90 12.33 12.06
N LEU A 171 2.10 12.38 11.01
CA LEU A 171 2.27 11.56 9.81
C LEU A 171 3.30 12.20 8.85
N PRO A 172 4.05 11.40 8.08
CA PRO A 172 5.01 11.93 7.12
C PRO A 172 4.31 12.69 5.99
N ILE A 173 4.97 13.74 5.50
CA ILE A 173 4.58 14.41 4.26
C ILE A 173 5.23 13.64 3.11
N LEU A 174 4.44 13.24 2.12
CA LEU A 174 4.91 12.41 1.01
C LEU A 174 4.94 13.19 -0.31
N CYS A 175 5.91 12.88 -1.15
CA CYS A 175 6.05 13.37 -2.53
C CYS A 175 6.86 12.35 -3.34
N GLY A 176 7.15 12.66 -4.61
CA GLY A 176 7.78 11.73 -5.54
C GLY A 176 6.87 10.55 -5.92
N GLU A 177 7.46 9.38 -6.08
CA GLU A 177 6.81 8.17 -6.60
C GLU A 177 6.62 7.13 -5.50
N ASN A 178 5.38 6.76 -5.19
CA ASN A 178 5.06 5.77 -4.14
C ASN A 178 4.03 4.71 -4.57
N PRO A 179 4.04 4.19 -5.81
CA PRO A 179 3.07 3.16 -6.22
C PRO A 179 3.25 1.88 -5.39
N GLY A 180 2.14 1.19 -5.12
CA GLY A 180 2.11 -0.06 -4.36
C GLY A 180 2.34 0.08 -2.86
N GLN A 181 2.66 1.28 -2.37
CA GLN A 181 2.82 1.52 -0.93
C GLN A 181 1.46 1.76 -0.25
N HIS A 182 1.42 1.55 1.06
CA HIS A 182 0.23 1.81 1.87
C HIS A 182 0.56 2.50 3.19
N LEU A 183 -0.48 3.08 3.80
CA LEU A 183 -0.42 3.72 5.12
C LEU A 183 -1.62 3.26 5.96
N TYR A 184 -1.39 3.05 7.25
CA TYR A 184 -2.44 2.93 8.26
C TYR A 184 -2.50 4.22 9.08
N ILE A 185 -3.68 4.81 9.16
CA ILE A 185 -3.94 6.08 9.82
C ILE A 185 -4.90 5.83 10.98
N ASP A 186 -4.49 6.16 12.19
CA ASP A 186 -5.38 6.11 13.35
C ASP A 186 -6.40 7.27 13.28
N VAL A 187 -7.67 6.93 13.47
CA VAL A 187 -8.78 7.89 13.53
C VAL A 187 -9.40 8.00 14.92
N GLY A 188 -8.84 7.25 15.88
CA GLY A 188 -9.18 7.21 17.30
C GLY A 188 -10.48 6.48 17.58
N SER A 189 -10.61 5.89 18.76
CA SER A 189 -11.89 5.40 19.28
C SER A 189 -12.73 6.58 19.78
N GLY A 190 -13.59 7.15 18.94
CA GLY A 190 -14.42 8.30 19.32
C GLY A 190 -15.76 8.29 18.59
N PHE A 191 -16.77 8.89 19.22
CA PHE A 191 -18.13 8.99 18.67
C PHE A 191 -18.17 9.79 17.34
N ILE A 192 -19.27 9.64 16.60
CA ILE A 192 -19.51 10.15 15.22
C ILE A 192 -19.15 11.64 15.02
N ASN A 193 -19.15 12.45 16.09
CA ASN A 193 -18.90 13.90 16.04
C ASN A 193 -17.43 14.31 16.26
N SER A 194 -16.47 13.39 16.23
CA SER A 194 -15.05 13.78 16.28
C SER A 194 -14.57 14.27 14.91
N ASN A 195 -13.53 15.12 14.93
CA ASN A 195 -12.93 15.75 13.76
C ASN A 195 -12.61 14.73 12.63
N PRO A 196 -12.98 15.02 11.37
CA PRO A 196 -12.75 14.14 10.23
C PRO A 196 -11.27 14.04 9.86
N VAL A 197 -10.93 13.04 9.05
CA VAL A 197 -9.60 12.96 8.42
C VAL A 197 -9.60 13.75 7.14
N VAL A 198 -8.60 14.60 6.94
CA VAL A 198 -8.43 15.40 5.72
C VAL A 198 -7.17 14.95 5.00
N LEU A 199 -7.32 14.54 3.74
CA LEU A 199 -6.20 14.29 2.84
C LEU A 199 -6.01 15.52 1.96
N SER A 200 -4.78 16.01 1.84
CA SER A 200 -4.45 17.22 1.09
C SER A 200 -3.29 16.94 0.15
N VAL A 201 -3.48 17.13 -1.14
CA VAL A 201 -2.42 17.21 -2.15
C VAL A 201 -2.25 18.68 -2.52
N VAL A 202 -1.12 19.27 -2.14
CA VAL A 202 -0.73 20.63 -2.53
C VAL A 202 0.30 20.50 -3.64
N THR A 203 0.06 21.19 -4.75
CA THR A 203 0.93 21.18 -5.92
C THR A 203 1.34 22.60 -6.23
N ASN A 204 2.63 22.81 -6.46
CA ASN A 204 3.21 24.11 -6.77
C ASN A 204 4.22 23.95 -7.91
N GLY A 205 4.52 25.03 -8.63
CA GLY A 205 5.47 25.00 -9.74
C GLY A 205 4.84 24.86 -11.13
N ALA A 206 5.61 25.31 -12.13
CA ALA A 206 5.13 26.03 -13.31
C ALA A 206 4.08 25.35 -14.20
N ILE A 207 3.15 26.19 -14.63
CA ILE A 207 2.48 26.11 -15.94
C ILE A 207 3.59 26.07 -17.01
N GLY A 208 3.81 24.91 -17.64
CA GLY A 208 4.65 24.81 -18.85
C GLY A 208 5.83 23.83 -18.87
N GLY A 209 5.86 22.73 -18.09
CA GLY A 209 6.87 21.67 -18.31
C GLY A 209 6.66 20.38 -17.51
N ASP A 210 6.62 19.25 -18.22
CA ASP A 210 6.88 17.81 -17.93
C ASP A 210 6.49 17.14 -16.59
N LEU A 211 5.97 17.85 -15.59
CA LEU A 211 5.54 17.26 -14.32
C LEU A 211 4.12 16.69 -14.46
N GLU A 212 4.04 15.44 -14.91
CA GLU A 212 2.80 14.67 -14.95
C GLU A 212 2.43 14.13 -13.56
N ARG A 213 1.65 14.90 -12.80
CA ARG A 213 1.18 14.48 -11.48
C ARG A 213 -0.02 13.56 -11.62
N ARG A 214 0.00 12.44 -10.91
CA ARG A 214 -1.07 11.44 -10.98
C ARG A 214 -1.17 10.72 -9.67
N TRP A 215 -2.38 10.63 -9.13
CA TRP A 215 -2.62 9.85 -7.94
C TRP A 215 -3.96 9.13 -8.04
N ARG A 216 -3.95 7.90 -7.52
CA ARG A 216 -5.10 7.04 -7.33
C ARG A 216 -4.92 6.33 -6.00
N ILE A 217 -5.55 6.88 -4.97
CA ILE A 217 -5.40 6.43 -3.58
C ILE A 217 -6.69 5.73 -3.16
N LYS A 218 -6.62 4.43 -2.89
CA LYS A 218 -7.76 3.67 -2.38
C LYS A 218 -7.85 3.82 -0.87
N ILE A 219 -9.01 4.24 -0.39
CA ILE A 219 -9.30 4.48 1.03
C ILE A 219 -10.17 3.33 1.53
N ASN A 220 -9.60 2.51 2.42
CA ASN A 220 -10.29 1.42 3.08
C ASN A 220 -10.49 1.75 4.57
N MET A 221 -11.73 1.68 5.03
CA MET A 221 -12.09 1.85 6.44
C MET A 221 -11.89 0.53 7.16
N VAL A 222 -11.04 0.52 8.18
CA VAL A 222 -10.69 -0.66 8.97
C VAL A 222 -11.50 -0.63 10.27
N PRO A 223 -12.39 -1.62 10.47
CA PRO A 223 -13.20 -1.66 11.67
C PRO A 223 -12.37 -1.84 12.93
N CYS A 224 -12.87 -1.29 14.04
CA CYS A 224 -12.32 -1.56 15.37
C CYS A 224 -12.32 -3.07 15.64
N ASP A 225 -11.31 -3.55 16.37
CA ASP A 225 -11.11 -4.97 16.76
C ASP A 225 -11.03 -5.97 15.59
N SER A 226 -10.87 -5.48 14.36
CA SER A 226 -10.69 -6.35 13.20
C SER A 226 -9.27 -6.89 13.12
N LEU A 227 -9.11 -8.12 12.63
CA LEU A 227 -7.79 -8.72 12.32
C LEU A 227 -6.99 -7.95 11.26
N ASN A 228 -7.63 -6.99 10.59
CA ASN A 228 -7.02 -6.14 9.56
C ASN A 228 -6.38 -4.88 10.15
N MET A 229 -6.61 -4.60 11.43
CA MET A 229 -6.08 -3.45 12.16
C MET A 229 -4.57 -3.57 12.32
N ALA A 230 -3.85 -2.50 12.02
CA ALA A 230 -2.44 -2.38 12.32
C ALA A 230 -2.24 -2.14 13.82
N PRO A 231 -1.21 -2.73 14.45
CA PRO A 231 -0.86 -2.39 15.83
C PRO A 231 -0.55 -0.90 15.99
N SER A 232 -0.76 -0.35 17.18
CA SER A 232 -0.42 1.05 17.48
C SER A 232 1.07 1.33 17.24
N GLY A 233 1.37 2.48 16.61
CA GLY A 233 2.73 2.88 16.24
C GLY A 233 3.24 2.30 14.91
N CYS A 234 2.43 1.52 14.21
CA CYS A 234 2.75 0.97 12.88
C CYS A 234 2.11 1.82 11.78
N LEU A 235 2.92 2.57 11.03
CA LEU A 235 2.44 3.30 9.85
C LEU A 235 2.18 2.35 8.68
N GLN A 236 2.97 1.29 8.56
CA GLN A 236 2.75 0.22 7.59
C GLN A 236 2.54 -1.10 8.32
N TYR A 237 1.62 -1.91 7.82
CA TYR A 237 1.38 -3.25 8.36
C TYR A 237 1.28 -4.28 7.24
N PHE A 238 2.17 -5.27 7.29
CA PHE A 238 2.27 -6.37 6.35
C PHE A 238 1.80 -7.65 7.04
N ARG A 239 0.88 -8.37 6.39
CA ARG A 239 0.20 -9.53 6.98
C ARG A 239 0.58 -10.86 6.34
N SER A 240 1.42 -10.81 5.31
CA SER A 240 1.94 -12.00 4.64
C SER A 240 3.17 -12.53 5.38
N PRO A 241 3.46 -13.85 5.33
CA PRO A 241 4.66 -14.43 5.94
C PRO A 241 5.96 -13.96 5.26
N SER A 242 5.87 -13.51 4.01
CA SER A 242 6.95 -12.89 3.25
C SER A 242 6.42 -11.70 2.45
N GLY A 243 7.29 -10.77 2.14
CA GLY A 243 6.94 -9.60 1.35
C GLY A 243 8.11 -8.63 1.25
N THR A 244 7.83 -7.45 0.70
CA THR A 244 8.84 -6.44 0.44
C THR A 244 8.44 -5.13 1.10
N VAL A 245 9.41 -4.47 1.75
CA VAL A 245 9.26 -3.15 2.36
C VAL A 245 10.25 -2.20 1.68
N GLN A 246 9.72 -1.16 1.07
CA GLN A 246 10.47 -0.11 0.40
C GLN A 246 10.35 1.20 1.18
N SER A 247 11.41 2.00 1.19
CA SER A 247 11.31 3.37 1.68
C SER A 247 10.38 4.21 0.80
N PHE A 248 9.72 5.22 1.38
CA PHE A 248 8.99 6.21 0.58
C PHE A 248 9.91 6.87 -0.45
N ASN A 249 9.38 7.07 -1.66
CA ASN A 249 10.05 7.57 -2.85
C ASN A 249 11.19 6.68 -3.39
N TYR A 250 11.32 5.41 -2.97
CA TYR A 250 12.35 4.51 -3.52
C TYR A 250 12.29 4.42 -5.06
N GLY A 251 13.46 4.41 -5.70
CA GLY A 251 13.54 4.33 -7.16
C GLY A 251 14.99 4.44 -7.67
N PRO A 252 15.15 4.67 -8.99
CA PRO A 252 16.47 4.87 -9.59
C PRO A 252 17.26 6.02 -8.95
N LEU A 253 18.59 5.89 -8.96
CA LEU A 253 19.50 6.92 -8.46
C LEU A 253 19.29 8.24 -9.22
N ILE A 254 19.17 9.35 -8.49
CA ILE A 254 19.24 10.69 -9.07
C ILE A 254 20.64 11.24 -8.78
N PRO A 255 21.41 11.61 -9.82
CA PRO A 255 22.74 12.19 -9.62
C PRO A 255 22.69 13.39 -8.67
N ASN A 256 23.56 13.37 -7.66
CA ASN A 256 23.73 14.45 -6.70
C ASN A 256 22.49 14.79 -5.85
N ARG A 257 21.51 13.86 -5.73
CA ARG A 257 20.33 14.01 -4.86
C ARG A 257 19.97 12.73 -4.13
N ALA A 258 19.47 12.87 -2.91
CA ALA A 258 18.91 11.75 -2.16
C ALA A 258 17.51 11.49 -2.69
N ARG A 259 17.21 10.22 -2.97
CA ARG A 259 15.92 9.81 -3.50
C ARG A 259 14.87 9.72 -2.39
N TYR A 260 15.22 9.15 -1.24
CA TYR A 260 14.29 8.99 -0.13
C TYR A 260 14.01 10.32 0.59
N LEU A 261 12.89 10.38 1.33
CA LEU A 261 12.41 11.61 1.97
C LEU A 261 13.10 11.85 3.32
N SER A 262 13.27 13.12 3.69
CA SER A 262 13.80 13.53 4.98
C SER A 262 12.70 13.61 6.04
N ASN A 263 13.11 13.65 7.31
CA ASN A 263 12.25 13.73 8.49
C ASN A 263 11.26 12.58 8.65
N LEU A 264 11.59 11.40 8.12
CA LEU A 264 10.79 10.20 8.31
C LEU A 264 11.06 9.62 9.69
N ARG A 265 9.98 9.31 10.41
CA ARG A 265 10.01 8.48 11.61
C ARG A 265 8.77 7.62 11.62
N TYR A 266 8.89 6.38 11.18
CA TYR A 266 7.77 5.44 11.12
C TYR A 266 8.24 4.00 11.33
N THR A 267 7.28 3.13 11.61
CA THR A 267 7.52 1.70 11.77
C THR A 267 6.71 0.93 10.72
N ALA A 268 7.38 0.04 10.00
CA ALA A 268 6.73 -1.01 9.23
C ALA A 268 6.68 -2.28 10.08
N CYS A 269 5.46 -2.75 10.35
CA CYS A 269 5.21 -3.91 11.20
C CYS A 269 4.82 -5.12 10.37
N ILE A 270 5.23 -6.30 10.81
CA ILE A 270 4.95 -7.57 10.16
C ILE A 270 4.15 -8.41 11.13
N ARG A 271 2.99 -8.90 10.69
CA ARG A 271 2.17 -9.82 11.48
C ARG A 271 2.95 -11.11 11.70
N THR A 272 3.20 -11.46 12.96
CA THR A 272 3.82 -12.75 13.29
C THR A 272 2.81 -13.87 13.03
N GLU A 273 3.15 -14.78 12.11
CA GLU A 273 2.33 -15.96 11.83
C GLU A 273 2.58 -17.04 12.90
N GLU A 274 1.59 -17.94 13.08
CA GLU A 274 1.72 -19.07 14.00
C GLU A 274 2.90 -19.98 13.61
N ASN A 275 3.64 -20.46 14.61
CA ASN A 275 4.85 -21.29 14.42
C ASN A 275 6.04 -20.60 13.74
N PHE A 276 6.02 -19.27 13.57
CA PHE A 276 7.18 -18.50 13.13
C PHE A 276 7.83 -17.77 14.32
N CYS A 277 9.14 -17.95 14.51
CA CYS A 277 9.90 -17.40 15.63
C CYS A 277 11.05 -16.47 15.23
N GLY A 278 11.37 -16.37 13.94
CA GLY A 278 12.35 -15.42 13.44
C GLY A 278 11.87 -14.71 12.19
N ILE A 279 12.62 -13.70 11.78
CA ILE A 279 12.45 -13.00 10.51
C ILE A 279 13.83 -12.81 9.88
N LYS A 280 13.92 -13.15 8.60
CA LYS A 280 15.06 -12.84 7.75
C LYS A 280 14.74 -11.61 6.93
N TRP A 281 15.65 -10.65 6.91
CA TRP A 281 15.64 -9.51 6.00
C TRP A 281 16.79 -9.66 5.02
N ARG A 282 16.55 -9.34 3.76
CA ARG A 282 17.60 -9.25 2.73
C ARG A 282 17.33 -8.10 1.78
N THR A 283 18.36 -7.57 1.14
CA THR A 283 18.19 -6.68 -0.01
C THR A 283 17.44 -7.40 -1.11
N GLU A 284 16.43 -6.77 -1.69
CA GLU A 284 15.66 -7.40 -2.77
C GLU A 284 16.49 -7.54 -4.06
N GLN A 285 17.34 -6.55 -4.35
CA GLN A 285 18.31 -6.59 -5.45
C GLN A 285 19.71 -6.24 -4.92
N PRO A 286 20.79 -6.63 -5.61
CA PRO A 286 22.12 -6.13 -5.28
C PRO A 286 22.12 -4.59 -5.27
N ASN A 287 22.70 -3.99 -4.23
CA ASN A 287 22.76 -2.53 -4.03
C ASN A 287 21.39 -1.85 -3.84
N SER A 288 20.33 -2.60 -3.52
CA SER A 288 19.00 -2.03 -3.24
C SER A 288 18.90 -1.35 -1.87
N PHE A 289 20.00 -1.27 -1.12
CA PHE A 289 20.12 -0.59 0.16
C PHE A 289 21.17 0.51 0.09
N SER A 290 20.74 1.74 0.35
CA SER A 290 21.59 2.92 0.38
C SER A 290 20.92 3.97 1.28
N TRP A 291 21.25 3.96 2.57
CA TRP A 291 20.55 4.74 3.59
C TRP A 291 21.51 5.37 4.59
N GLY A 292 21.42 6.68 4.77
CA GLY A 292 21.90 7.38 5.95
C GLY A 292 23.39 7.62 6.11
N TRP A 293 24.30 6.71 5.76
CA TRP A 293 25.74 6.98 5.96
C TRP A 293 26.39 7.51 4.66
N PRO A 294 26.75 8.81 4.59
CA PRO A 294 27.37 9.38 3.41
C PRO A 294 28.85 8.97 3.33
N ILE A 295 29.19 8.13 2.36
CA ILE A 295 30.56 7.65 2.16
C ILE A 295 31.27 8.59 1.20
N ASN A 296 32.45 9.11 1.58
CA ASN A 296 33.20 10.01 0.70
C ASN A 296 33.64 9.28 -0.59
N GLN A 297 33.36 9.92 -1.71
CA GLN A 297 33.36 9.36 -3.07
C GLN A 297 34.76 9.06 -3.66
N SER A 298 35.80 8.93 -2.83
CA SER A 298 37.14 8.53 -3.26
C SER A 298 37.32 7.01 -3.40
N ASP A 299 36.42 6.21 -2.84
CA ASP A 299 36.47 4.76 -3.02
C ASP A 299 35.76 4.36 -4.32
N GLN A 300 36.58 4.10 -5.35
CA GLN A 300 36.21 3.53 -6.65
C GLN A 300 35.54 2.13 -6.60
N THR A 301 34.90 1.76 -5.49
CA THR A 301 34.31 0.43 -5.30
C THR A 301 32.85 0.48 -4.82
N ARG A 302 31.97 1.11 -5.63
CA ARG A 302 30.56 0.64 -5.72
C ARG A 302 30.44 -0.85 -6.12
N LYS A 303 31.57 -1.52 -6.39
CA LYS A 303 31.64 -2.94 -6.73
C LYS A 303 31.41 -3.87 -5.53
N ASN A 304 31.62 -3.42 -4.28
CA ASN A 304 31.42 -4.24 -3.08
C ASN A 304 30.58 -3.52 -2.00
N ALA A 305 29.26 -3.41 -2.21
CA ALA A 305 28.31 -2.81 -1.26
C ALA A 305 28.40 -3.36 0.18
N THR A 306 28.80 -4.62 0.35
CA THR A 306 28.97 -5.28 1.66
C THR A 306 30.11 -4.72 2.50
N VAL A 307 31.14 -4.13 1.88
CA VAL A 307 32.27 -3.48 2.61
C VAL A 307 31.86 -2.11 3.16
N LEU A 308 30.75 -1.56 2.66
CA LEU A 308 30.24 -0.23 2.97
C LEU A 308 28.92 -0.30 3.76
N ALA A 309 28.66 -1.44 4.40
CA ALA A 309 27.56 -1.65 5.33
C ALA A 309 28.02 -1.31 6.75
N PHE A 310 27.27 -0.46 7.44
CA PHE A 310 27.54 -0.05 8.81
C PHE A 310 26.38 -0.43 9.73
N ALA A 311 26.70 -0.67 11.00
CA ALA A 311 25.74 -1.03 12.02
C ALA A 311 26.04 -0.33 13.35
N GLY A 312 25.07 -0.40 14.26
CA GLY A 312 25.22 0.01 15.65
C GLY A 312 25.56 1.49 15.80
N GLY A 313 26.62 1.75 16.57
CA GLY A 313 27.06 3.10 16.93
C GLY A 313 27.36 4.02 15.73
N HIS A 314 27.82 3.46 14.61
CA HIS A 314 28.08 4.21 13.39
C HIS A 314 26.82 4.85 12.81
N CYS A 315 25.67 4.21 12.98
CA CYS A 315 24.41 4.67 12.42
C CYS A 315 23.69 5.69 13.32
N ASN A 316 24.32 6.16 14.40
CA ASN A 316 23.69 7.08 15.35
C ASN A 316 23.69 8.55 14.89
N SER A 317 24.65 8.94 14.05
CA SER A 317 24.87 10.33 13.68
C SER A 317 23.95 10.83 12.56
N ASP A 318 23.35 9.91 11.79
CA ASP A 318 22.61 10.23 10.58
C ASP A 318 21.35 9.35 10.46
N ASP A 319 20.92 8.98 9.26
CA ASP A 319 19.76 8.14 9.04
C ASP A 319 20.07 6.65 9.25
N TYR A 320 19.05 5.89 9.67
CA TYR A 320 19.18 4.45 9.84
C TYR A 320 17.84 3.76 9.71
N ILE A 321 17.89 2.48 9.38
CA ILE A 321 16.80 1.55 9.71
C ILE A 321 17.14 0.83 11.01
N GLY A 322 16.12 0.43 11.76
CA GLY A 322 16.26 -0.34 12.98
C GLY A 322 15.55 -1.68 12.88
N ILE A 323 16.27 -2.74 13.24
CA ILE A 323 15.74 -4.11 13.36
C ILE A 323 16.28 -4.61 14.70
N ASP A 324 15.39 -4.87 15.64
CA ASP A 324 15.80 -5.18 17.02
C ASP A 324 16.49 -6.56 17.08
N GLN A 325 17.63 -6.65 17.78
CA GLN A 325 18.45 -7.86 17.94
C GLN A 325 18.71 -8.58 16.60
N ALA A 326 19.24 -7.85 15.62
CA ALA A 326 19.56 -8.40 14.32
C ALA A 326 21.01 -8.87 14.25
N THR A 327 21.20 -10.07 13.69
CA THR A 327 22.49 -10.73 13.47
C THR A 327 22.70 -11.04 11.98
N TYR A 328 23.95 -11.12 11.54
CA TYR A 328 24.30 -11.51 10.17
C TYR A 328 24.22 -13.04 9.92
N GLU A 329 24.18 -13.84 10.99
CA GLU A 329 24.16 -15.30 10.93
C GLU A 329 23.02 -15.87 11.78
N ASP A 330 22.18 -16.72 11.19
CA ASP A 330 21.08 -17.37 11.90
C ASP A 330 21.61 -18.43 12.87
N ASN A 331 21.05 -18.46 14.08
CA ASN A 331 21.35 -19.44 15.14
C ASN A 331 22.82 -19.48 15.62
N ASN A 332 23.59 -18.41 15.41
CA ASN A 332 24.91 -18.30 16.03
C ASN A 332 24.82 -17.53 17.37
N PRO A 333 24.93 -18.20 18.53
CA PRO A 333 24.85 -17.55 19.84
C PRO A 333 26.05 -16.65 20.16
N LEU A 334 27.11 -16.69 19.35
CA LEU A 334 28.29 -15.83 19.47
C LEU A 334 28.20 -14.60 18.55
N ALA A 335 27.21 -14.52 17.67
CA ALA A 335 27.03 -13.36 16.82
C ALA A 335 26.61 -12.16 17.69
N LEU A 336 27.23 -11.01 17.41
CA LEU A 336 26.86 -9.76 18.05
C LEU A 336 25.58 -9.23 17.42
N ASP A 337 24.58 -9.00 18.26
CA ASP A 337 23.33 -8.39 17.87
C ASP A 337 23.52 -6.88 17.68
N GLU A 338 22.96 -6.37 16.58
CA GLU A 338 22.93 -4.95 16.25
C GLU A 338 21.48 -4.50 16.04
N ASP A 339 21.20 -3.24 16.37
CA ASP A 339 19.83 -2.70 16.29
C ASP A 339 19.64 -1.68 15.16
N ARG A 340 20.72 -1.15 14.59
CA ARG A 340 20.69 -0.02 13.64
C ARG A 340 21.57 -0.33 12.44
N PHE A 341 21.09 -0.01 11.24
CA PHE A 341 21.78 -0.28 9.97
C PHE A 341 21.73 0.93 9.03
N CYS A 342 22.85 1.21 8.39
CA CYS A 342 23.06 2.33 7.48
C CYS A 342 24.22 2.04 6.51
N GLY A 343 24.44 2.91 5.53
CA GLY A 343 25.46 2.75 4.49
C GLY A 343 24.88 2.25 3.18
N LEU A 344 25.72 1.56 2.40
CA LEU A 344 25.39 1.06 1.06
C LEU A 344 25.09 -0.44 1.02
N GLY A 345 24.93 -1.07 2.19
CA GLY A 345 24.54 -2.47 2.31
C GLY A 345 23.90 -2.77 3.66
N LEU A 346 23.13 -3.86 3.70
CA LEU A 346 22.50 -4.39 4.92
C LEU A 346 23.43 -5.44 5.57
N MET A 347 24.30 -5.00 6.49
CA MET A 347 25.37 -5.82 7.10
C MET A 347 26.22 -6.62 6.08
N HIS A 348 27.01 -7.58 6.58
CA HIS A 348 27.78 -8.52 5.78
C HIS A 348 26.82 -9.44 4.98
N HIS A 349 26.98 -9.49 3.66
CA HIS A 349 26.14 -10.22 2.69
C HIS A 349 24.74 -9.67 2.37
N GLY A 350 24.37 -8.47 2.80
CA GLY A 350 23.09 -7.87 2.40
C GLY A 350 21.87 -8.54 3.03
N GLN A 351 22.03 -9.20 4.17
CA GLN A 351 20.97 -9.87 4.90
C GLN A 351 21.22 -9.82 6.41
N VAL A 352 20.12 -9.87 7.18
CA VAL A 352 20.14 -10.02 8.64
C VAL A 352 18.99 -10.91 9.09
N PHE A 353 19.14 -11.45 10.29
CA PHE A 353 18.17 -12.31 10.95
C PHE A 353 17.82 -11.70 12.30
N SER A 354 16.56 -11.73 12.69
CA SER A 354 16.13 -11.33 14.04
C SER A 354 15.12 -12.33 14.57
N ARG A 355 15.25 -12.67 15.86
CA ARG A 355 14.28 -13.47 16.61
C ARG A 355 13.50 -12.63 17.62
N SER A 356 13.74 -11.32 17.65
CA SER A 356 13.02 -10.38 18.50
C SER A 356 11.61 -10.17 17.96
N LYS A 357 10.61 -10.38 18.82
CA LYS A 357 9.20 -10.11 18.53
C LYS A 357 8.71 -8.89 19.32
N PRO A 358 7.80 -8.07 18.77
CA PRO A 358 7.18 -8.19 17.45
C PRO A 358 8.15 -7.86 16.30
N PHE A 359 7.93 -8.44 15.11
CA PHE A 359 8.75 -8.16 13.93
C PHE A 359 8.45 -6.76 13.38
N GLN A 360 9.47 -5.90 13.42
CA GLN A 360 9.36 -4.50 13.04
C GLN A 360 10.60 -4.03 12.29
N LEU A 361 10.38 -3.11 11.35
CA LEU A 361 11.41 -2.30 10.70
C LEU A 361 11.14 -0.84 11.05
N LYS A 362 11.99 -0.26 11.90
CA LYS A 362 11.91 1.16 12.29
C LYS A 362 12.69 1.98 11.27
N VAL A 363 12.12 3.06 10.76
CA VAL A 363 12.77 3.90 9.75
C VAL A 363 12.95 5.29 10.31
N ARG A 364 14.17 5.82 10.22
CA ARG A 364 14.49 7.17 10.62
C ARG A 364 15.30 7.86 9.53
N SER A 365 14.84 9.03 9.09
CA SER A 365 15.67 10.05 8.45
C SER A 365 15.60 11.38 9.21
N ASN A 366 16.71 12.11 9.24
CA ASN A 366 16.82 13.45 9.82
C ASN A 366 16.38 14.52 8.81
N ASN A 367 16.62 15.80 9.07
CA ASN A 367 16.25 16.91 8.18
C ASN A 367 17.34 17.33 7.18
N ASP A 368 18.54 16.73 7.24
CA ASP A 368 19.70 17.10 6.43
C ASP A 368 20.11 15.95 5.52
N HIS A 369 19.68 16.01 4.27
CA HIS A 369 20.09 15.05 3.24
C HIS A 369 21.27 15.54 2.40
N ARG A 370 21.94 16.65 2.73
CA ARG A 370 22.92 17.28 1.82
C ARG A 370 24.07 16.34 1.46
N LEU A 371 24.61 15.60 2.43
CA LEU A 371 25.71 14.67 2.17
C LEU A 371 25.23 13.39 1.49
N ASN A 372 24.07 12.88 1.89
CA ASN A 372 23.38 11.73 1.31
C ASN A 372 23.07 11.99 -0.17
N GLY A 373 22.67 13.22 -0.49
CA GLY A 373 22.43 13.69 -1.84
C GLY A 373 23.68 13.74 -2.70
N LYS A 374 24.80 14.24 -2.18
CA LYS A 374 26.11 14.14 -2.88
C LYS A 374 26.46 12.70 -3.24
N GLN A 375 26.05 11.73 -2.40
CA GLN A 375 26.24 10.30 -2.65
C GLN A 375 25.13 9.64 -3.49
N SER A 376 24.14 10.42 -3.92
CA SER A 376 23.00 9.98 -4.71
C SER A 376 22.23 8.84 -4.05
N GLN A 377 22.09 8.83 -2.73
CA GLN A 377 21.51 7.67 -2.04
C GLN A 377 20.05 7.41 -2.46
N GLN A 378 19.72 6.16 -2.79
CA GLN A 378 18.41 5.80 -3.37
C GLN A 378 17.33 5.37 -2.37
N GLY A 379 17.70 5.10 -1.11
CA GLY A 379 16.78 4.53 -0.13
C GLY A 379 17.02 3.03 0.08
N PHE A 380 16.00 2.30 0.54
CA PHE A 380 16.08 0.85 0.68
C PHE A 380 14.89 0.12 0.05
N ASP A 381 15.17 -1.10 -0.41
CA ASP A 381 14.19 -2.10 -0.83
C ASP A 381 14.59 -3.46 -0.24
N LEU A 382 13.83 -3.89 0.76
CA LEU A 382 14.13 -5.06 1.59
C LEU A 382 13.02 -6.10 1.50
N HIS A 383 13.42 -7.33 1.25
CA HIS A 383 12.55 -8.49 1.31
C HIS A 383 12.64 -9.16 2.69
N PHE A 384 11.49 -9.41 3.29
CA PHE A 384 11.39 -10.18 4.52
C PHE A 384 10.81 -11.57 4.29
N THR A 385 11.25 -12.53 5.10
CA THR A 385 10.69 -13.88 5.16
C THR A 385 10.67 -14.32 6.62
N GLN A 386 9.50 -14.67 7.14
CA GLN A 386 9.41 -15.25 8.48
C GLN A 386 10.03 -16.64 8.49
N LEU A 387 10.73 -16.96 9.57
CA LEU A 387 11.40 -18.24 9.81
C LEU A 387 10.65 -19.06 10.85
N PRO A 388 10.44 -20.37 10.62
CA PRO A 388 9.76 -21.22 11.57
C PRO A 388 10.52 -21.29 12.90
N CYS A 389 9.81 -21.61 13.97
CA CYS A 389 10.43 -21.96 15.24
C CYS A 389 11.30 -23.20 15.05
N VAL A 390 12.55 -23.12 15.50
CA VAL A 390 13.44 -24.29 15.57
C VAL A 390 13.09 -25.00 16.89
N LEU A 391 12.81 -26.30 16.81
CA LEU A 391 12.52 -27.14 17.98
C LEU A 391 13.78 -27.47 18.78
#